data_AF-A0A8S0QDJ4-F1
#
_entry.id   AF-A0A8S0QDJ4-F1
#
_cell.length_a   1.000
_cell.length_b   1.000
_cell.length_c   1.000
_cell.angle_alpha   90.00
_cell.angle_beta   90.00
_cell.angle_gamma   90.00
#
_symmetry.space_group_name_H-M   'P 1'
#
loop_
_entity.id
_entity.type
_entity.pdbx_description
1 polymer ?
#
loop_
_entity_poly.entity_id
_entity_poly.type
_entity_poly.pdbx_seq_one_letter_code
_entity_poly.pdbx_strand_id
1 'polypeptide(L)'
;MSIASNTFTENTNPSPTLTFQNISSQIQHKMDGTNYLQWLTQIVPLLRSYELMGFVDGSQSTPPKTLPDDSPNPAYRIWYRKEQHLLSSILSSLTVNVISTVYGHNTSKQVWNALASRYSAQSRSRLAHLKR
;
A
#
# COMPACT_ATOMS: atom_id res chain seq x y z
N MET A 1 54.59 -18.24 -24.73
CA MET A 1 53.44 -18.41 -23.83
C MET A 1 52.81 -17.03 -23.66
N SER A 2 51.65 -16.79 -24.28
CA SER A 2 50.90 -15.55 -24.12
C SER A 2 49.73 -15.85 -23.17
N ILE A 3 49.66 -15.16 -22.04
CA ILE A 3 48.64 -15.34 -21.02
C ILE A 3 47.52 -14.35 -21.31
N ALA A 4 46.36 -14.87 -21.71
CA ALA A 4 45.16 -14.10 -21.95
C ALA A 4 44.66 -13.46 -20.65
N SER A 5 44.43 -12.14 -20.67
CA SER A 5 43.74 -11.43 -19.60
C SER A 5 42.24 -11.50 -19.88
N ASN A 6 41.50 -12.31 -19.13
CA ASN A 6 40.04 -12.30 -19.16
C ASN A 6 39.53 -11.17 -18.27
N THR A 7 38.97 -10.14 -18.90
CA THR A 7 38.11 -9.14 -18.26
C THR A 7 36.80 -9.80 -17.86
N PHE A 8 36.54 -9.91 -16.55
CA PHE A 8 35.22 -10.23 -16.04
C PHE A 8 34.33 -8.98 -16.20
N THR A 9 33.45 -8.99 -17.19
CA THR A 9 32.32 -8.06 -17.23
C THR A 9 31.29 -8.52 -16.21
N GLU A 10 31.22 -7.79 -15.10
CA GLU A 10 30.18 -7.94 -14.10
C GLU A 10 28.84 -7.51 -14.72
N ASN A 11 28.08 -8.50 -15.21
CA ASN A 11 26.70 -8.32 -15.64
C ASN A 11 25.88 -7.94 -14.40
N THR A 12 25.66 -6.63 -14.19
CA THR A 12 24.64 -6.13 -13.26
C THR A 12 23.27 -6.47 -13.83
N ASN A 13 22.84 -7.70 -13.58
CA ASN A 13 21.47 -8.13 -13.77
C ASN A 13 20.62 -7.26 -12.82
N PRO A 14 19.69 -6.41 -13.30
CA PRO A 14 18.81 -5.71 -12.39
C PRO A 14 18.03 -6.78 -11.64
N SER A 15 18.20 -6.85 -10.31
CA SER A 15 17.28 -7.59 -9.45
C SER A 15 15.86 -7.25 -9.89
N PRO A 16 14.91 -8.21 -9.89
CA PRO A 16 13.53 -7.89 -10.26
C PRO A 16 13.05 -6.80 -9.31
N THR A 17 13.10 -5.55 -9.75
CA THR A 17 12.42 -4.46 -9.09
C THR A 17 10.98 -4.91 -9.10
N LEU A 18 10.45 -5.20 -7.91
CA LEU A 18 9.02 -5.32 -7.69
C LEU A 18 8.45 -3.96 -8.10
N THR A 19 8.23 -3.82 -9.41
CA THR A 19 7.46 -2.72 -9.95
C THR A 19 6.16 -2.76 -9.20
N PHE A 20 5.73 -1.60 -8.76
CA PHE A 20 4.51 -1.37 -8.01
C PHE A 20 3.32 -1.69 -8.94
N GLN A 21 3.22 -2.94 -9.36
CA GLN A 21 2.18 -3.45 -10.23
C GLN A 21 0.97 -3.66 -9.35
N ASN A 22 0.17 -2.58 -9.34
CA ASN A 22 -1.22 -2.53 -8.96
C ASN A 22 -1.58 -3.52 -7.84
N ILE A 23 -1.30 -3.17 -6.58
CA ILE A 23 -1.60 -3.99 -5.38
C ILE A 23 -3.02 -4.59 -5.44
N SER A 24 -3.95 -3.89 -6.09
CA SER A 24 -5.32 -4.36 -6.28
C SER A 24 -5.52 -5.50 -7.28
N SER A 25 -4.62 -5.73 -8.25
CA SER A 25 -4.68 -6.88 -9.15
C SER A 25 -4.32 -8.19 -8.45
N GLN A 26 -3.62 -8.11 -7.32
CA GLN A 26 -3.23 -9.26 -6.50
C GLN A 26 -4.29 -9.61 -5.44
N ILE A 27 -5.33 -8.79 -5.29
CA ILE A 27 -6.45 -9.04 -4.38
C ILE A 27 -7.54 -9.77 -5.16
N GLN A 28 -7.68 -11.07 -4.91
CA GLN A 28 -8.60 -11.95 -5.65
C GLN A 28 -10.07 -11.57 -5.45
N HIS A 29 -10.40 -11.06 -4.25
CA HIS A 29 -11.75 -10.64 -3.91
C HIS A 29 -11.73 -9.24 -3.33
N LYS A 30 -12.40 -8.31 -4.04
CA LYS A 30 -12.59 -6.95 -3.54
C LYS A 30 -13.36 -6.97 -2.22
N MET A 31 -13.06 -6.02 -1.35
CA MET A 31 -13.78 -5.88 -0.09
C MET A 31 -15.21 -5.43 -0.36
N ASP A 32 -16.19 -6.22 0.07
CA ASP A 32 -17.62 -5.96 -0.11
C ASP A 32 -18.35 -5.57 1.18
N GLY A 33 -17.60 -5.46 2.29
CA GLY A 33 -18.10 -5.14 3.62
C GLY A 33 -18.43 -6.37 4.47
N THR A 34 -18.45 -7.57 3.88
CA THR A 34 -18.67 -8.82 4.60
C THR A 34 -17.39 -9.61 4.84
N ASN A 35 -16.36 -9.36 4.04
CA ASN A 35 -15.11 -10.11 3.95
C ASN A 35 -13.87 -9.33 4.46
N TYR A 36 -14.06 -8.34 5.34
CA TYR A 36 -12.99 -7.43 5.79
C TYR A 36 -11.74 -8.16 6.33
N LEU A 37 -11.89 -9.24 7.11
CA LEU A 37 -10.74 -9.99 7.61
C LEU A 37 -9.98 -10.71 6.49
N GLN A 38 -10.68 -11.27 5.52
CA GLN A 38 -10.06 -11.93 4.36
C GLN A 38 -9.39 -10.91 3.42
N TRP A 39 -9.95 -9.71 3.33
CA TRP A 39 -9.29 -8.60 2.65
C TRP A 39 -8.02 -8.17 3.40
N LEU A 40 -8.07 -8.02 4.73
CA LEU A 40 -6.90 -7.72 5.56
C LEU A 40 -5.79 -8.75 5.40
N THR A 41 -6.12 -10.05 5.38
CA THR A 41 -5.11 -11.12 5.21
C THR A 41 -4.40 -11.07 3.87
N GLN A 42 -5.01 -10.47 2.83
CA GLN A 42 -4.40 -10.30 1.52
C GLN A 42 -3.63 -8.98 1.42
N ILE A 43 -4.25 -7.86 1.82
CA ILE A 43 -3.66 -6.53 1.59
C ILE A 43 -2.48 -6.25 2.54
N VAL A 44 -2.52 -6.69 3.79
CA VAL A 44 -1.46 -6.38 4.77
C VAL A 44 -0.09 -6.95 4.36
N PRO A 45 0.05 -8.23 3.95
CA PRO A 45 1.31 -8.75 3.44
C PRO A 45 1.83 -7.99 2.21
N LEU A 46 0.94 -7.58 1.29
CA LEU A 46 1.31 -6.77 0.13
C LEU A 46 1.84 -5.41 0.54
N LEU A 47 1.16 -4.70 1.45
CA LEU A 47 1.65 -3.41 1.95
C LEU A 47 3.02 -3.55 2.62
N ARG A 48 3.26 -4.65 3.34
CA ARG A 48 4.57 -4.92 3.96
C ARG A 48 5.65 -5.22 2.91
N SER A 49 5.35 -5.99 1.86
CA SER A 49 6.33 -6.31 0.82
C SER A 49 6.79 -5.09 0.02
N TYR A 50 5.95 -4.05 -0.07
CA TYR A 50 6.26 -2.79 -0.73
C TYR A 50 6.69 -1.65 0.23
N GLU A 51 6.88 -1.95 1.52
CA GLU A 51 7.24 -0.96 2.55
C GLU A 51 6.23 0.20 2.68
N LEU A 52 4.93 -0.08 2.52
CA LEU A 52 3.86 0.91 2.52
C LEU A 52 3.05 0.97 3.81
N MET A 53 3.29 0.02 4.73
CA MET A 53 2.55 -0.03 6.00
C MET A 53 2.66 1.30 6.75
N GLY A 54 3.82 1.97 6.65
CA GLY A 54 4.08 3.26 7.27
C GLY A 54 3.12 4.39 6.89
N PHE A 55 2.55 4.34 5.69
CA PHE A 55 1.55 5.33 5.25
C PHE A 55 0.19 5.12 5.91
N VAL A 56 -0.20 3.86 6.18
CA VAL A 56 -1.52 3.55 6.77
C VAL A 56 -1.53 3.55 8.29
N ASP A 57 -0.44 3.13 8.94
CA ASP A 57 -0.29 3.22 10.40
C ASP A 57 0.20 4.60 10.86
N GLY A 58 0.82 5.37 9.96
CA GLY A 58 1.36 6.71 10.22
C GLY A 58 2.73 6.73 10.87
N SER A 59 3.46 5.61 10.90
CA SER A 59 4.87 5.57 11.31
C SER A 59 5.78 6.26 10.28
N GLN A 60 5.35 6.39 9.03
CA GLN A 60 6.06 7.18 8.04
C GLN A 60 5.65 8.65 8.09
N SER A 61 6.58 9.49 8.54
CA SER A 61 6.41 10.94 8.60
C SER A 61 6.30 11.56 7.20
N THR A 62 5.36 12.48 7.04
CA THR A 62 5.23 13.31 5.83
C THR A 62 6.40 14.30 5.74
N PRO A 63 7.18 14.32 4.64
CA PRO A 63 8.22 15.32 4.44
C PRO A 63 7.63 16.74 4.31
N PRO A 64 8.37 17.80 4.69
CA PRO A 64 7.95 19.18 4.44
C PRO A 64 7.73 19.44 2.95
N LYS A 65 6.71 20.23 2.59
CA LYS A 65 6.40 20.55 1.17
C LYS A 65 7.48 21.42 0.52
N THR A 66 8.09 22.29 1.31
CA THR A 66 9.13 23.23 0.87
C THR A 66 10.39 23.03 1.71
N LEU A 67 11.52 23.43 1.13
CA LEU A 67 12.81 23.54 1.81
C LEU A 67 12.91 24.90 2.53
N PRO A 68 13.95 25.13 3.38
CA PRO A 68 14.11 26.40 4.10
C PRO A 68 14.26 27.64 3.21
N ASP A 69 14.58 27.47 1.94
CA ASP A 69 14.69 28.51 0.92
C ASP A 69 13.38 28.71 0.13
N ASP A 70 12.25 28.19 0.64
CA ASP A 70 10.93 28.16 0.01
C ASP A 70 10.83 27.39 -1.32
N SER A 71 11.91 26.70 -1.73
CA SER A 71 11.87 25.87 -2.94
C SER A 71 11.08 24.56 -2.72
N PRO A 72 10.47 23.98 -3.77
CA PRO A 72 9.73 22.72 -3.63
C PRO A 72 10.61 21.55 -3.20
N ASN A 73 10.19 20.79 -2.18
CA ASN A 73 10.95 19.64 -1.69
C ASN A 73 10.74 18.39 -2.58
N PRO A 74 11.79 17.86 -3.25
CA PRO A 74 11.69 16.65 -4.06
C PRO A 74 11.26 15.42 -3.24
N ALA A 75 11.65 15.33 -1.97
CA ALA A 75 11.28 14.23 -1.09
C ALA A 75 9.77 14.19 -0.84
N TYR A 76 9.12 15.34 -0.65
CA TYR A 76 7.66 15.42 -0.55
C TYR A 76 7.00 14.94 -1.83
N ARG A 77 7.51 15.33 -3.01
CA ARG A 77 6.94 14.89 -4.30
C ARG A 77 7.01 13.38 -4.47
N ILE A 78 8.13 12.75 -4.12
CA ILE A 78 8.30 11.29 -4.18
C ILE A 78 7.36 10.61 -3.18
N TRP A 79 7.31 11.10 -1.95
CA TRP A 79 6.42 10.60 -0.91
C TRP A 79 4.94 10.69 -1.32
N TYR A 80 4.51 11.84 -1.84
CA TYR A 80 3.13 12.09 -2.25
C TYR A 80 2.71 11.18 -3.41
N ARG A 81 3.60 10.91 -4.36
CA ARG A 81 3.34 9.94 -5.44
C ARG A 81 3.10 8.53 -4.90
N LYS A 82 3.92 8.08 -3.94
CA LYS A 82 3.73 6.77 -3.29
C LYS A 82 2.41 6.73 -2.51
N GLU A 83 2.10 7.79 -1.77
CA GLU A 83 0.88 7.91 -0.98
C GLU A 83 -0.39 7.83 -1.86
N GLN A 84 -0.43 8.59 -2.95
CA GLN A 84 -1.57 8.60 -3.87
C GLN A 84 -1.71 7.28 -4.63
N HIS A 85 -0.60 6.63 -4.97
CA HIS A 85 -0.65 5.30 -5.58
C HIS A 85 -1.21 4.25 -4.61
N LEU A 86 -0.79 4.30 -3.35
CA LEU A 86 -1.33 3.45 -2.29
C LEU A 86 -2.82 3.70 -2.08
N LEU A 87 -3.24 4.96 -2.00
CA LEU A 87 -4.65 5.34 -1.90
C LEU A 87 -5.46 4.74 -3.05
N SER A 88 -5.00 4.92 -4.29
CA SER A 88 -5.64 4.34 -5.48
C SER A 88 -5.73 2.82 -5.38
N SER A 89 -4.68 2.15 -4.91
CA SER A 89 -4.63 0.70 -4.75
C SER A 89 -5.60 0.18 -3.70
N ILE A 90 -5.71 0.88 -2.56
CA ILE A 90 -6.70 0.55 -1.53
C ILE A 90 -8.08 0.71 -2.12
N LEU A 91 -8.41 1.84 -2.74
CA LEU A 91 -9.73 2.11 -3.30
C LEU A 91 -10.13 1.11 -4.39
N SER A 92 -9.22 0.73 -5.29
CA SER A 92 -9.52 -0.24 -6.36
C SER A 92 -9.73 -1.66 -5.83
N SER A 93 -9.24 -1.96 -4.62
CA SER A 93 -9.51 -3.23 -3.92
C SER A 93 -10.87 -3.29 -3.21
N LEU A 94 -11.66 -2.22 -3.25
CA LEU A 94 -12.99 -2.14 -2.65
C LEU A 94 -14.08 -2.27 -3.72
N THR A 95 -15.26 -2.76 -3.34
CA THR A 95 -16.45 -2.63 -4.19
C THR A 95 -17.00 -1.21 -4.12
N VAL A 96 -17.80 -0.82 -5.13
CA VAL A 96 -18.41 0.53 -5.20
C VAL A 96 -19.19 0.87 -3.93
N ASN A 97 -19.91 -0.10 -3.36
CA ASN A 97 -20.67 0.06 -2.12
C ASN A 97 -19.78 0.36 -0.91
N VAL A 98 -18.56 -0.15 -0.87
CA VAL A 98 -17.61 0.13 0.21
C VAL A 98 -16.88 1.45 -0.06
N ILE A 99 -16.55 1.77 -1.31
CA ILE A 99 -15.94 3.07 -1.69
C ILE A 99 -16.84 4.23 -1.26
N SER A 100 -18.16 4.11 -1.41
CA SER A 100 -19.08 5.17 -1.00
C SER A 100 -19.05 5.47 0.50
N THR A 101 -18.60 4.50 1.32
CA THR A 101 -18.46 4.67 2.77
C THR A 101 -17.25 5.48 3.19
N VAL A 102 -16.31 5.72 2.28
CA VAL A 102 -15.06 6.43 2.54
C VAL A 102 -14.93 7.73 1.74
N TYR A 103 -16.00 8.23 1.12
CA TYR A 103 -15.99 9.53 0.45
C TYR A 103 -15.51 10.66 1.38
N GLY A 104 -14.73 11.59 0.82
CA GLY A 104 -14.14 12.72 1.54
C GLY A 104 -12.79 12.43 2.21
N HIS A 105 -12.35 11.17 2.27
CA HIS A 105 -11.01 10.83 2.72
C HIS A 105 -10.01 10.89 1.56
N ASN A 106 -8.94 11.67 1.73
CA ASN A 106 -7.98 11.98 0.67
C ASN A 106 -6.60 11.35 0.92
N THR A 107 -6.46 10.57 1.98
CA THR A 107 -5.23 9.87 2.32
C THR A 107 -5.49 8.40 2.59
N SER A 108 -4.50 7.58 2.25
CA SER A 108 -4.46 6.14 2.55
C SER A 108 -4.74 5.84 4.02
N LYS A 109 -4.14 6.59 4.95
CA LYS A 109 -4.40 6.48 6.41
C LYS A 109 -5.87 6.71 6.78
N GLN A 110 -6.47 7.77 6.25
CA GLN A 110 -7.86 8.10 6.54
C GLN A 110 -8.82 7.00 6.05
N VAL A 111 -8.64 6.54 4.81
CA VAL A 111 -9.42 5.43 4.24
C VAL A 111 -9.22 4.16 5.08
N TRP A 112 -7.97 3.82 5.41
CA TRP A 112 -7.64 2.65 6.23
C TRP A 112 -8.36 2.66 7.59
N ASN A 113 -8.32 3.79 8.29
CA ASN A 113 -8.97 3.97 9.59
C ASN A 113 -10.50 3.90 9.47
N ALA A 114 -11.09 4.51 8.43
CA ALA A 114 -12.53 4.46 8.19
C ALA A 114 -13.00 3.01 7.96
N LEU A 115 -12.27 2.23 7.16
CA LEU A 115 -12.57 0.81 6.94
C LEU A 115 -12.45 0.00 8.24
N ALA A 116 -11.38 0.21 9.01
CA ALA A 116 -11.18 -0.47 10.28
C ALA A 116 -12.28 -0.14 11.30
N SER A 117 -12.65 1.13 11.43
CA SER A 117 -13.71 1.56 12.33
C SER A 117 -15.06 0.93 11.97
N ARG A 118 -15.37 0.86 10.68
CA ARG A 118 -16.67 0.39 10.21
C ARG A 118 -16.81 -1.13 10.22
N TYR A 119 -15.78 -1.87 9.81
CA TYR A 119 -15.90 -3.31 9.52
C TYR A 119 -15.16 -4.22 10.51
N SER A 120 -14.28 -3.70 11.37
CA SER A 120 -13.55 -4.55 12.34
C SER A 120 -14.47 -5.17 13.39
N ALA A 121 -15.44 -4.42 13.93
CA ALA A 121 -16.36 -4.91 14.95
C ALA A 121 -17.31 -5.98 14.40
N GLN A 122 -17.89 -5.74 13.22
CA GLN A 122 -18.78 -6.69 12.55
C GLN A 122 -18.06 -8.00 12.22
N SER A 123 -16.81 -7.92 11.79
CA SER A 123 -16.02 -9.12 11.47
C SER A 123 -15.66 -9.94 12.69
N ARG A 124 -15.29 -9.30 13.80
CA ARG A 124 -15.05 -9.99 15.09
C ARG A 124 -16.30 -10.69 15.59
N SER A 125 -17.46 -10.02 15.52
CA SER A 125 -18.74 -10.61 15.92
C SER A 125 -19.11 -11.84 15.08
N ARG A 126 -18.90 -11.79 13.76
CA ARG A 126 -19.15 -12.92 12.86
C ARG A 126 -18.22 -14.10 13.14
N LEU A 127 -16.93 -13.83 13.34
CA LEU A 127 -15.97 -14.89 13.67
C LEU A 127 -16.29 -15.57 15.00
N ALA A 128 -16.76 -14.82 16.00
CA ALA A 128 -17.19 -15.38 17.28
C ALA A 128 -18.44 -16.26 17.14
N HIS A 129 -19.40 -15.84 16.31
CA HIS A 129 -20.62 -16.63 16.05
C HIS A 129 -20.33 -17.94 15.30
N LEU A 130 -19.38 -17.94 14.36
CA LEU A 130 -19.01 -19.12 13.58
C LEU A 130 -18.17 -20.16 14.35
N LYS A 131 -17.62 -19.80 15.50
CA LYS A 131 -16.83 -20.69 16.37
C LYS A 131 -17.66 -21.36 17.47
N ARG A 132 -18.96 -21.16 17.46
CA ARG A 132 -19.90 -21.67 18.46
C ARG A 132 -20.76 -22.77 17.85
#